data_AF-A0AAI8TQ83-F1
#
_entry.id   AF-A0AAI8TQ83-F1
#
_cell.length_a   1.000
_cell.length_b   1.000
_cell.length_c   1.000
_cell.angle_alpha   90.00
_cell.angle_beta   90.00
_cell.angle_gamma   90.00
#
_symmetry.space_group_name_H-M   'P 1'
#
loop_
_entity.id
_entity.type
_entity.pdbx_description
1 polymer ?
#
loop_
_entity_poly.entity_id
_entity_poly.type
_entity_poly.pdbx_seq_one_letter_code
_entity_poly.pdbx_strand_id
1 'polypeptide(L)'
;MVWKIASDNGWVCVGFALGGDADVNAFQRCNSFRLDTTVAQATVWLADDVQSELAGYEFVQWPIAGTRALVPLIIDNHATWVDPKTDAVIAPIGALCRTASPLLTTGES
;
A
#
# COMPACT_ATOMS: atom_id res chain seq x y z
N MET A 1 -7.17 3.54 -14.75
CA MET A 1 -6.57 4.17 -13.55
C MET A 1 -5.07 4.21 -13.75
N VAL A 2 -4.47 5.40 -13.73
CA VAL A 2 -3.01 5.56 -13.86
C VAL A 2 -2.47 6.16 -12.57
N TRP A 3 -1.59 5.41 -11.91
CA TRP A 3 -0.83 5.93 -10.77
C TRP A 3 0.21 6.91 -11.27
N LYS A 4 0.28 8.08 -10.63
CA LYS A 4 1.27 9.11 -10.87
C LYS A 4 2.08 9.34 -9.62
N ILE A 5 3.38 9.37 -9.80
CA ILE A 5 4.35 9.83 -8.81
C ILE A 5 4.95 11.11 -9.37
N ALA A 6 4.88 12.19 -8.60
CA ALA A 6 5.50 13.46 -8.95
C ALA A 6 6.35 13.93 -7.76
N SER A 7 7.43 14.66 -8.03
CA SER A 7 8.25 15.26 -6.98
C SER A 7 8.60 16.69 -7.33
N ASP A 8 8.51 17.60 -6.36
CA ASP A 8 8.95 18.99 -6.48
C ASP A 8 9.43 19.51 -5.12
N ASN A 9 10.54 20.25 -5.06
CA ASN A 9 11.04 20.94 -3.85
C ASN A 9 11.05 20.12 -2.53
N GLY A 10 11.39 18.83 -2.58
CA GLY A 10 11.39 17.95 -1.40
C GLY A 10 10.00 17.44 -0.98
N TRP A 11 9.03 17.55 -1.87
CA TRP A 11 7.71 16.94 -1.75
C TRP A 11 7.63 15.79 -2.74
N VAL A 12 7.10 14.64 -2.32
CA VAL A 12 6.65 13.60 -3.25
C VAL A 12 5.14 13.51 -3.16
N CYS A 13 4.51 13.59 -4.32
CA CYS A 13 3.10 13.41 -4.49
C CYS A 13 2.82 12.04 -5.07
N VAL A 14 1.92 11.30 -4.44
CA VAL A 14 1.36 10.07 -4.97
C VAL A 14 -0.12 10.30 -5.21
N GLY A 15 -0.59 9.92 -6.38
CA GLY A 15 -2.01 10.01 -6.70
C GLY A 15 -2.41 9.12 -7.86
N PHE A 16 -3.70 8.98 -8.06
CA PHE A 16 -4.24 8.38 -9.28
C PHE A 16 -5.29 9.32 -9.88
N ALA A 17 -5.23 9.48 -11.20
CA ALA A 17 -6.28 10.13 -11.95
C ALA A 17 -7.12 9.05 -12.64
N LEU A 18 -8.44 9.15 -12.51
CA LEU A 18 -9.36 8.51 -13.44
C LEU A 18 -9.55 9.47 -14.61
N GLY A 19 -9.33 8.98 -15.84
CA GLY A 19 -9.58 9.77 -17.03
C GLY A 19 -11.10 9.81 -17.30
N GLY A 20 -11.67 11.02 -17.34
CA GLY A 20 -13.09 11.26 -17.59
C GLY A 20 -13.94 11.09 -16.32
N ASP A 21 -14.57 12.18 -15.86
CA ASP A 21 -15.58 12.18 -14.78
C ASP A 21 -16.67 11.11 -15.01
N ALA A 22 -17.30 10.50 -13.99
CA ALA A 22 -17.77 11.11 -12.75
C ALA A 22 -17.80 10.10 -11.58
N ASP A 23 -17.73 10.66 -10.37
CA ASP A 23 -18.01 10.03 -9.08
C ASP A 23 -17.02 8.98 -8.57
N VAL A 24 -15.77 9.43 -8.34
CA VAL A 24 -14.92 9.18 -7.16
C VAL A 24 -13.72 10.13 -7.31
N ASN A 25 -13.55 11.06 -6.37
CA ASN A 25 -12.49 12.08 -6.41
C ASN A 25 -11.10 11.45 -6.63
N ALA A 26 -10.27 12.08 -7.47
CA ALA A 26 -8.90 11.65 -7.69
C ALA A 26 -8.08 11.79 -6.38
N PHE A 27 -7.55 10.69 -5.84
CA PHE A 27 -6.63 10.76 -4.72
C PHE A 27 -5.34 11.42 -5.18
N GLN A 28 -4.94 12.50 -4.51
CA GLN A 28 -3.62 13.08 -4.64
C GLN A 28 -3.16 13.53 -3.27
N ARG A 29 -2.02 12.99 -2.81
CA ARG A 29 -1.39 13.41 -1.57
C ARG A 29 0.06 13.78 -1.81
N CYS A 30 0.41 15.01 -1.43
CA CYS A 30 1.78 15.52 -1.46
C CYS A 30 2.29 15.55 -0.02
N ASN A 31 3.07 14.53 0.36
CA ASN A 31 3.72 14.51 1.66
C ASN A 31 5.08 15.19 1.54
N SER A 32 5.46 15.98 2.56
CA SER A 32 6.80 16.57 2.70
C SER A 32 7.81 15.48 3.04
N PHE A 33 8.00 14.49 2.17
CA PHE A 33 9.04 13.49 2.39
C PHE A 33 10.38 14.22 2.38
N ARG A 34 10.95 14.45 3.55
CA ARG A 34 12.29 15.03 3.68
C ARG A 34 13.28 14.13 2.94
N LEU A 35 14.35 14.70 2.39
CA LEU A 35 15.36 13.97 1.61
C LEU A 35 16.02 12.80 2.37
N ASP A 36 15.95 12.78 3.70
CA ASP A 36 16.43 11.73 4.60
C ASP A 36 15.38 10.66 4.94
N THR A 37 14.16 10.78 4.40
CA THR A 37 13.10 9.79 4.61
C THR A 37 13.49 8.47 3.96
N THR A 38 13.55 7.41 4.76
CA THR A 38 13.81 6.07 4.25
C THR A 38 12.63 5.56 3.42
N VAL A 39 12.89 4.63 2.50
CA VAL A 39 11.84 3.97 1.72
C VAL A 39 10.78 3.33 2.62
N ALA A 40 11.19 2.72 3.75
CA ALA A 40 10.27 2.09 4.70
C ALA A 40 9.31 3.11 5.35
N GLN A 41 9.84 4.27 5.78
CA GLN A 41 9.02 5.36 6.33
C GLN A 41 8.02 5.89 5.31
N ALA A 42 8.49 6.19 4.10
CA ALA A 42 7.62 6.68 3.04
C ALA A 42 6.51 5.68 2.68
N THR A 43 6.82 4.38 2.69
CA THR A 43 5.88 3.30 2.40
C THR A 43 4.80 3.17 3.48
N VAL A 44 5.19 3.22 4.76
CA VAL A 44 4.24 3.15 5.88
C VAL A 44 3.28 4.34 5.87
N TRP A 45 3.78 5.56 5.68
CA TRP A 45 2.93 6.75 5.62
C TRP A 45 1.97 6.72 4.43
N LEU A 46 2.46 6.33 3.26
CA LEU A 46 1.61 6.21 2.08
C LEU A 46 0.50 5.17 2.29
N ALA A 47 0.84 4.02 2.91
CA ALA A 47 -0.12 2.97 3.20
C ALA A 47 -1.20 3.42 4.19
N ASP A 48 -0.82 4.15 5.24
CA ASP A 48 -1.72 4.70 6.26
C ASP A 48 -2.65 5.79 5.68
N ASP A 49 -2.10 6.70 4.87
CA ASP A 49 -2.86 7.76 4.22
C ASP A 49 -3.89 7.19 3.23
N VAL A 50 -3.47 6.23 2.39
CA VAL A 50 -4.38 5.55 1.46
C VAL A 50 -5.45 4.79 2.25
N GLN A 51 -5.07 4.13 3.35
CA GLN A 51 -6.00 3.50 4.29
C GLN A 51 -7.07 4.44 4.81
N SER A 52 -6.64 5.59 5.31
CA SER A 52 -7.53 6.60 5.88
C SER A 52 -8.46 7.22 4.84
N GLU A 53 -7.93 7.58 3.66
CA GLU A 53 -8.72 8.18 2.59
C GLU A 53 -9.82 7.22 2.11
N LEU A 54 -9.43 5.98 1.81
CA LEU A 54 -10.34 5.04 1.20
C LEU A 54 -11.31 4.41 2.22
N ALA A 55 -11.11 4.56 3.53
CA ALA A 55 -12.01 4.04 4.56
C ALA A 55 -13.45 4.58 4.46
N GLY A 56 -13.66 5.70 3.76
CA GLY A 56 -14.99 6.27 3.48
C GLY A 56 -15.69 5.73 2.24
N TYR A 57 -15.06 4.84 1.47
CA TYR A 57 -15.61 4.34 0.20
C TYR A 57 -16.39 3.03 0.39
N GLU A 58 -17.41 2.84 -0.44
CA GLU A 58 -18.32 1.68 -0.35
C GLU A 58 -17.61 0.33 -0.61
N PHE A 59 -16.62 0.33 -1.51
CA PHE A 59 -15.90 -0.88 -1.91
C PHE A 59 -14.39 -0.68 -1.91
N VAL A 60 -13.72 -1.16 -0.86
CA VAL A 60 -12.26 -1.18 -0.75
C VAL A 60 -11.81 -2.49 -0.12
N GLN A 61 -10.86 -3.17 -0.77
CA GLN A 61 -10.24 -4.36 -0.20
C GLN A 61 -9.04 -3.94 0.66
N TRP A 62 -9.25 -3.92 1.96
CA TRP A 62 -8.18 -3.69 2.91
C TRP A 62 -7.33 -4.95 3.13
N PRO A 63 -6.02 -4.80 3.41
CA PRO A 63 -5.26 -5.87 4.03
C PRO A 63 -5.86 -6.11 5.41
N ILE A 64 -6.49 -7.28 5.60
CA ILE A 64 -7.19 -7.66 6.82
C ILE A 64 -6.64 -8.97 7.39
N ALA A 65 -6.66 -9.09 8.72
CA ALA A 65 -6.55 -10.38 9.42
C ALA A 65 -7.87 -10.69 10.14
N GLY A 66 -8.60 -11.69 9.62
CA GLY A 66 -9.96 -11.99 10.08
C GLY A 66 -10.89 -10.81 9.81
N THR A 67 -11.34 -10.13 10.85
CA THR A 67 -12.27 -8.99 10.77
C THR A 67 -11.61 -7.64 11.04
N ARG A 68 -10.28 -7.58 11.12
CA ARG A 68 -9.54 -6.36 11.46
C ARG A 68 -8.70 -5.89 10.31
N ALA A 69 -8.70 -4.58 10.08
CA ALA A 69 -7.72 -3.94 9.23
C ALA A 69 -6.33 -4.04 9.87
N LEU A 70 -5.33 -4.37 9.04
CA LEU A 70 -3.93 -4.36 9.43
C LEU A 70 -3.42 -2.92 9.41
N VAL A 71 -2.53 -2.60 10.35
CA VAL A 71 -1.89 -1.30 10.42
C VAL A 71 -0.50 -1.37 9.77
N PRO A 72 -0.07 -0.32 9.06
CA PRO A 72 1.26 -0.26 8.49
C PRO A 72 2.26 0.19 9.57
N LEU A 73 3.31 -0.59 9.81
CA LEU A 73 4.36 -0.28 10.79
C LEU A 73 5.75 -0.59 10.24
N ILE A 74 6.75 0.10 10.79
CA ILE A 74 8.16 -0.19 10.53
C ILE A 74 8.64 -1.20 11.57
N ILE A 75 9.03 -2.40 11.13
CA ILE A 75 9.62 -3.45 11.95
C ILE A 75 10.94 -3.85 11.30
N ASP A 76 12.03 -3.87 12.07
CA ASP A 76 13.38 -4.19 11.58
C ASP A 76 13.78 -3.41 10.31
N ASN A 77 13.43 -2.12 10.26
CA ASN A 77 13.67 -1.22 9.12
C ASN A 77 12.93 -1.60 7.82
N HIS A 78 11.91 -2.46 7.91
CA HIS A 78 11.02 -2.82 6.81
C HIS A 78 9.60 -2.30 7.03
N ALA A 79 8.93 -1.87 5.97
CA ALA A 79 7.51 -1.54 6.00
C ALA A 79 6.68 -2.84 6.02
N THR A 80 5.80 -2.98 7.02
CA THR A 80 5.06 -4.22 7.28
C THR A 80 3.59 -3.96 7.61
N TRP A 81 2.73 -4.92 7.27
CA TRP A 81 1.37 -5.02 7.77
C TRP A 81 1.36 -5.79 9.09
N VAL A 82 0.77 -5.21 10.13
CA VAL A 82 0.73 -5.76 11.49
C VAL A 82 -0.71 -5.90 11.96
N ASP A 83 -1.04 -6.99 12.67
CA ASP A 83 -2.33 -7.11 13.37
C ASP A 83 -2.28 -6.26 14.65
N PRO A 84 -3.08 -5.19 14.76
CA PRO A 84 -3.02 -4.27 15.89
C PRO A 84 -3.47 -4.88 17.23
N LYS A 85 -4.07 -6.07 17.24
CA LYS A 85 -4.44 -6.75 18.49
C LYS A 85 -3.31 -7.60 19.05
N THR A 86 -2.55 -8.24 18.17
CA THR A 86 -1.56 -9.27 18.56
C THR A 86 -0.13 -8.81 18.35
N ASP A 87 0.07 -7.64 17.74
CA ASP A 87 1.35 -7.10 17.29
C ASP A 87 2.10 -8.03 16.34
N ALA A 88 1.39 -9.00 15.76
CA ALA A 88 1.97 -9.97 14.84
C ALA A 88 2.25 -9.32 13.47
N VAL A 89 3.49 -9.47 13.00
CA VAL A 89 3.87 -9.11 11.63
C VAL A 89 3.23 -10.11 10.66
N ILE A 90 2.35 -9.63 9.79
CA ILE A 90 1.61 -10.46 8.85
C ILE A 90 2.35 -10.59 7.52
N ALA A 91 2.81 -9.48 6.95
CA ALA A 91 3.51 -9.45 5.66
C ALA A 91 4.26 -8.12 5.44
N PRO A 92 5.32 -8.08 4.61
CA PRO A 92 5.88 -6.82 4.13
C PRO A 92 4.90 -6.07 3.21
N ILE A 93 4.89 -4.73 3.31
CA ILE A 93 4.09 -3.88 2.41
C ILE A 93 4.75 -3.84 1.03
N GLY A 94 3.96 -4.06 -0.03
CA GLY A 94 4.47 -4.03 -1.41
C GLY A 94 5.25 -5.29 -1.83
N ALA A 95 5.38 -6.30 -0.95
CA ALA A 95 5.76 -7.64 -1.38
C ALA A 95 4.63 -8.21 -2.23
N LEU A 96 4.71 -8.00 -3.54
CA LEU A 96 3.93 -8.76 -4.50
C LEU A 96 4.17 -10.22 -4.17
N CYS A 97 3.11 -10.95 -3.77
CA CYS A 97 3.18 -12.40 -3.68
C CYS A 97 3.78 -12.88 -5.00
N ARG A 98 5.03 -13.36 -4.98
CA ARG A 98 5.56 -14.10 -6.10
C ARG A 98 4.64 -15.29 -6.19
N THR A 99 3.72 -15.28 -7.16
CA THR A 99 2.88 -16.44 -7.44
C THR A 99 3.84 -17.60 -7.54
N ALA A 100 3.73 -18.56 -6.62
CA ALA A 100 4.52 -19.78 -6.71
C ALA A 100 4.30 -20.29 -8.14
N SER A 101 5.36 -20.40 -8.93
CA SER A 101 5.28 -21.16 -10.17
C SER A 101 4.73 -22.53 -9.75
N PRO A 102 3.62 -23.00 -10.34
CA PRO A 102 3.26 -24.39 -10.12
C PRO A 102 4.43 -25.23 -10.62
N LEU A 103 5.10 -25.88 -9.67
CA LEU A 103 6.01 -26.97 -9.96
C LEU A 103 5.20 -28.05 -10.69
N LEU A 104 5.54 -28.24 -11.97
CA LEU A 104 5.42 -29.45 -12.79
C LEU A 104 4.45 -30.53 -12.30
N THR A 105 3.37 -30.76 -13.05
CA THR A 105 2.86 -32.13 -13.22
C THR A 105 3.46 -32.72 -14.49
N THR A 106 4.50 -33.51 -14.26
CA THR A 106 5.07 -34.47 -15.19
C THR A 106 4.00 -35.43 -15.71
N GLY A 107 3.99 -35.66 -17.02
CA GLY A 107 3.58 -36.93 -17.62
C GLY A 107 2.13 -37.05 -18.05
N GLU A 108 1.91 -37.03 -19.37
CA GLU A 108 1.10 -38.06 -20.01
C GLU A 108 1.87 -38.59 -21.22
N SER A 109 1.83 -39.91 -21.34
CA SER A 109 2.51 -40.74 -22.34
C SER A 109 1.69 -40.88 -23.61
#